data_AF-A0AAQ4DIZ1-F1
#
_entry.id   AF-A0AAQ4DIZ1-F1
#
_cell.length_a   1.000
_cell.length_b   1.000
_cell.length_c   1.000
_cell.angle_alpha   90.00
_cell.angle_beta   90.00
_cell.angle_gamma   90.00
#
_symmetry.space_group_name_H-M   'P 1'
#
loop_
_entity.id
_entity.type
_entity.pdbx_description
1 polymer ?
#
loop_
_entity_poly.entity_id
_entity_poly.type
_entity_poly.pdbx_seq_one_letter_code
_entity_poly.pdbx_strand_id
1 'polypeptide(L)'
;MYPTSGYPSPYETPSSVVPPPALADAKRLGRNIKRTLLNKIRKTRWIRGALWYLMNSKIRALTLVIGYPDAVSSLTMLENFFLEFPDVHENFTAPFLASRRLMTLRHFRKSYQVDWDIIKGNAYYEPNRPAVYVYGNMLQPPAFIPDSPAAVNYGGLGQAESESRARTLDEFIDSEGFVDYAGLQVAYEAFKKLPENERTATVPELGLTADQIFFVSYCLKWCSTAPGTKRSPRSWYWHSRSRCLVPLRNMPEFAEAYNCQRGDRMNPESRCSFW
;
A
#
# COMPACT_ATOMS: atom_id res chain seq x y z
N MET A 1 22.15 -12.59 -1.72
CA MET A 1 21.74 -12.60 -0.30
C MET A 1 20.39 -11.94 -0.19
N TYR A 2 19.34 -12.71 0.11
CA TYR A 2 18.05 -12.13 0.52
C TYR A 2 18.19 -11.68 1.98
N PRO A 3 17.66 -10.52 2.39
CA PRO A 3 17.63 -10.15 3.80
C PRO A 3 16.61 -11.08 4.49
N THR A 4 17.10 -12.00 5.32
CA THR A 4 16.29 -13.07 5.94
C THR A 4 15.64 -12.68 7.26
N SER A 5 15.71 -11.42 7.68
CA SER A 5 14.96 -10.93 8.84
C SER A 5 14.37 -9.57 8.53
N GLY A 6 13.04 -9.50 8.45
CA GLY A 6 12.30 -8.24 8.36
C GLY A 6 12.26 -7.44 9.66
N TYR A 7 13.32 -7.57 10.49
CA TYR A 7 13.44 -6.93 11.79
C TYR A 7 14.38 -5.72 11.71
N PRO A 8 14.18 -4.70 12.57
CA PRO A 8 15.05 -3.55 12.57
C PRO A 8 16.44 -3.97 13.02
N SER A 9 17.46 -3.44 12.33
CA SER A 9 18.80 -3.42 12.90
C SER A 9 18.74 -2.64 14.22
N PRO A 10 19.29 -3.16 15.33
CA PRO A 10 19.37 -2.39 16.58
C PRO A 10 20.22 -1.11 16.45
N TYR A 11 20.93 -0.94 15.33
CA TYR A 11 21.78 0.20 15.04
C TYR A 11 21.12 1.28 14.16
N GLU A 12 19.91 1.05 13.63
CA GLU A 12 19.16 2.05 12.86
C GLU A 12 17.86 2.40 13.58
N THR A 13 17.76 3.63 14.09
CA THR A 13 16.54 4.08 14.77
C THR A 13 15.44 4.42 13.75
N PRO A 14 14.16 4.13 14.05
CA PRO A 14 13.02 4.51 13.21
C PRO A 14 13.00 5.99 12.79
N SER A 15 13.51 6.88 13.65
CA SER A 15 13.59 8.32 13.43
C SER A 15 14.68 8.76 12.45
N SER A 16 15.73 7.97 12.22
CA SER A 16 16.73 8.26 11.19
C SER A 16 16.25 7.84 9.79
N VAL A 17 15.30 6.91 9.71
CA VAL A 17 14.78 6.37 8.44
C VAL A 17 13.54 7.13 7.94
N VAL A 18 12.68 7.62 8.85
CA VAL A 18 11.46 8.38 8.47
C VAL A 18 11.36 9.68 9.28
N PRO A 19 11.54 10.86 8.65
CA PRO A 19 11.37 12.15 9.32
C PRO A 19 9.93 12.36 9.84
N PRO A 20 9.73 13.01 11.00
CA PRO A 20 8.39 13.27 11.54
C PRO A 20 7.43 14.02 10.60
N PRO A 21 7.86 15.03 9.80
CA PRO A 21 6.98 15.68 8.83
C PRO A 21 6.47 14.72 7.74
N ALA A 22 7.34 13.85 7.21
CA ALA A 22 6.97 12.84 6.22
C ALA A 22 5.90 11.87 6.77
N LEU A 23 6.05 11.46 8.04
CA LEU A 23 5.06 10.63 8.72
C LEU A 23 3.71 11.35 8.90
N ALA A 24 3.73 12.64 9.23
CA ALA A 24 2.51 13.43 9.39
C ALA A 24 1.76 13.58 8.05
N ASP A 25 2.50 13.77 6.95
CA ASP A 25 1.98 13.87 5.60
C ASP A 25 1.38 12.56 5.11
N ALA A 26 2.08 11.44 5.30
CA ALA A 26 1.54 10.10 5.01
C ALA A 26 0.24 9.85 5.80
N LYS A 27 0.20 10.21 7.09
CA LYS A 27 -1.02 10.12 7.91
C LYS A 27 -2.14 11.02 7.40
N ARG A 28 -1.85 12.23 6.90
CA ARG A 28 -2.85 13.12 6.28
C ARG A 28 -3.44 12.51 5.02
N LEU A 29 -2.58 12.01 4.13
CA LEU A 29 -2.97 11.31 2.92
C LEU A 29 -3.89 10.11 3.25
N GLY A 30 -3.52 9.27 4.22
CA GLY A 30 -4.34 8.12 4.60
C GLY A 30 -5.72 8.49 5.18
N ARG A 31 -5.83 9.61 5.90
CA ARG A 31 -7.14 10.15 6.33
C ARG A 31 -8.00 10.56 5.13
N ASN A 32 -7.40 11.22 4.13
CA ASN A 32 -8.10 11.64 2.92
C ASN A 32 -8.59 10.44 2.10
N ILE A 33 -7.77 9.39 1.98
CA ILE A 33 -8.17 8.12 1.36
C ILE A 33 -9.36 7.50 2.09
N LYS A 34 -9.29 7.33 3.43
CA LYS A 34 -10.38 6.75 4.22
C LYS A 34 -11.68 7.52 4.07
N ARG A 35 -11.62 8.86 4.13
CA ARG A 35 -12.78 9.74 3.91
C ARG A 35 -13.35 9.59 2.49
N THR A 36 -12.50 9.48 1.49
CA THR A 36 -12.94 9.31 0.10
C THR A 36 -13.59 7.96 -0.13
N LEU A 37 -13.01 6.88 0.38
CA LEU A 37 -13.58 5.53 0.31
C LEU A 37 -14.98 5.46 0.93
N LEU A 38 -15.16 6.01 2.14
CA LEU A 38 -16.47 6.07 2.80
C LEU A 38 -17.51 6.81 1.97
N ASN A 39 -17.11 7.92 1.33
CA ASN A 39 -17.99 8.67 0.44
C ASN A 39 -18.32 7.90 -0.84
N LYS A 40 -17.37 7.13 -1.37
CA LYS A 40 -17.55 6.32 -2.57
C LYS A 40 -18.54 5.19 -2.30
N ILE A 41 -18.32 4.41 -1.23
CA ILE A 41 -19.25 3.38 -0.72
C ILE A 41 -20.67 3.92 -0.57
N ARG A 42 -20.83 5.13 -0.01
CA ARG A 42 -22.14 5.77 0.16
C ARG A 42 -22.85 6.10 -1.16
N LYS A 43 -22.11 6.44 -2.22
CA LYS A 43 -22.66 6.82 -3.52
C LYS A 43 -22.90 5.61 -4.43
N THR A 44 -22.24 4.50 -4.17
CA THR A 44 -22.32 3.29 -4.99
C THR A 44 -23.71 2.69 -4.99
N ARG A 45 -24.26 2.44 -6.19
CA ARG A 45 -25.67 2.07 -6.37
C ARG A 45 -26.01 0.67 -5.85
N TRP A 46 -25.10 -0.29 -5.93
CA TRP A 46 -25.36 -1.67 -5.54
C TRP A 46 -24.99 -1.96 -4.07
N ILE A 47 -24.21 -1.09 -3.42
CA ILE A 47 -23.93 -1.15 -1.98
C ILE A 47 -25.03 -0.42 -1.21
N ARG A 48 -26.06 -1.15 -0.75
CA ARG A 48 -27.23 -0.58 -0.07
C ARG A 48 -27.67 -1.40 1.15
N GLY A 49 -28.56 -0.83 1.96
CA GLY A 49 -29.20 -1.52 3.09
C GLY A 49 -28.19 -2.10 4.10
N ALA A 50 -28.37 -3.37 4.45
CA ALA A 50 -27.50 -4.07 5.39
C ALA A 50 -26.04 -4.15 4.91
N LEU A 51 -25.81 -4.37 3.62
CA LEU A 51 -24.45 -4.42 3.04
C LEU A 51 -23.72 -3.09 3.24
N TRP A 52 -24.40 -1.97 2.98
CA TRP A 52 -23.84 -0.65 3.24
C TRP A 52 -23.45 -0.46 4.70
N TYR A 53 -24.31 -0.87 5.64
CA TYR A 53 -24.04 -0.74 7.07
C TYR A 53 -22.81 -1.55 7.49
N LEU A 54 -22.70 -2.79 7.02
CA LEU A 54 -21.55 -3.67 7.29
C LEU A 54 -20.25 -3.08 6.73
N MET A 55 -20.23 -2.71 5.44
CA MET A 55 -19.04 -2.15 4.80
C MET A 55 -18.63 -0.82 5.44
N ASN A 56 -19.57 0.10 5.65
CA ASN A 56 -19.29 1.40 6.28
C ASN A 56 -18.75 1.21 7.70
N SER A 57 -19.31 0.29 8.49
CA SER A 57 -18.83 0.02 9.85
C SER A 57 -17.43 -0.59 9.84
N LYS A 58 -17.16 -1.55 8.93
CA LYS A 58 -15.84 -2.16 8.75
C LYS A 58 -14.79 -1.11 8.39
N ILE A 59 -15.03 -0.29 7.36
CA ILE A 59 -14.09 0.77 6.95
C ILE A 59 -13.88 1.82 8.06
N ARG A 60 -14.93 2.19 8.80
CA ARG A 60 -14.81 3.13 9.92
C ARG A 60 -13.93 2.57 11.04
N ALA A 61 -14.05 1.28 11.34
CA ALA A 61 -13.24 0.60 12.35
C ALA A 61 -11.77 0.43 11.94
N LEU A 62 -11.44 0.50 10.64
CA LEU A 62 -10.05 0.37 10.19
C LEU A 62 -9.15 1.45 10.79
N THR A 63 -8.15 1.00 11.53
CA THR A 63 -7.02 1.83 11.96
C THR A 63 -5.97 1.90 10.86
N LEU A 64 -5.17 2.96 10.87
CA LEU A 64 -4.03 3.12 9.96
C LEU A 64 -2.77 3.17 10.81
N VAL A 65 -1.90 2.19 10.61
CA VAL A 65 -0.60 2.11 11.27
C VAL A 65 0.46 2.45 10.22
N ILE A 66 1.19 3.55 10.42
CA ILE A 66 2.22 4.01 9.48
C ILE A 66 3.56 4.09 10.19
N GLY A 67 4.61 3.62 9.52
CA GLY A 67 5.98 3.70 9.98
C GLY A 67 6.38 2.41 10.66
N TYR A 68 6.86 2.54 11.89
CA TYR A 68 7.34 1.42 12.68
C TYR A 68 6.54 1.29 13.98
N PRO A 69 6.39 0.08 14.54
CA PRO A 69 5.79 -0.09 15.86
C PRO A 69 6.54 0.73 16.91
N ASP A 70 5.85 1.34 17.87
CA ASP A 70 6.49 2.08 18.97
C ASP A 70 7.52 1.22 19.71
N ALA A 71 7.28 -0.10 19.75
CA ALA A 71 8.15 -1.08 20.37
C ALA A 71 9.57 -1.12 19.77
N VAL A 72 9.75 -0.82 18.48
CA VAL A 72 11.09 -0.79 17.86
C VAL A 72 11.82 0.53 18.10
N SER A 73 11.14 1.55 18.62
CA SER A 73 11.74 2.83 18.98
C SER A 73 12.37 2.82 20.39
N SER A 74 12.20 1.73 21.15
CA SER A 74 12.78 1.55 22.48
C SER A 74 13.89 0.50 22.42
N LEU A 75 15.11 0.91 22.73
CA LEU A 75 16.26 0.00 22.85
C LEU A 75 15.96 -1.12 23.85
N THR A 76 15.38 -0.80 25.01
CA THR A 76 15.02 -1.78 26.03
C THR A 76 14.01 -2.83 25.52
N MET A 77 12.98 -2.41 24.78
CA MET A 77 12.02 -3.37 24.20
C MET A 77 12.67 -4.22 23.12
N LEU A 78 13.57 -3.64 22.33
CA LEU A 78 14.29 -4.34 21.27
C LEU A 78 15.29 -5.36 21.84
N GLU A 79 16.07 -4.97 22.84
CA GLU A 79 16.96 -5.85 23.58
C GLU A 79 16.19 -7.01 24.20
N ASN A 80 15.11 -6.72 24.93
CA ASN A 80 14.24 -7.75 25.51
C ASN A 80 13.67 -8.71 24.46
N PHE A 81 13.33 -8.22 23.27
CA PHE A 81 12.87 -9.06 22.18
C PHE A 81 13.96 -10.02 21.69
N PHE A 82 15.20 -9.54 21.56
CA PHE A 82 16.33 -10.32 21.06
C PHE A 82 17.00 -11.22 22.10
N LEU A 83 16.82 -10.98 23.41
CA LEU A 83 17.34 -11.83 24.48
C LEU A 83 16.88 -13.30 24.40
N GLU A 84 15.73 -13.57 23.78
CA GLU A 84 15.22 -14.93 23.61
C GLU A 84 15.84 -15.67 22.40
N PHE A 85 16.56 -14.95 21.54
CA PHE A 85 17.18 -15.53 20.35
C PHE A 85 18.61 -15.99 20.67
N PRO A 86 19.04 -17.14 20.15
CA PRO A 86 20.40 -17.62 20.39
C PRO A 86 21.43 -16.73 19.68
N ASP A 87 22.56 -16.50 20.35
CA ASP A 87 23.69 -15.78 19.77
C ASP A 87 24.20 -16.48 18.51
N VAL A 88 24.51 -15.68 17.49
CA VAL A 88 25.09 -16.15 16.23
C VAL A 88 26.61 -16.11 16.36
N HIS A 89 27.18 -17.17 16.94
CA HIS A 89 28.62 -17.43 16.82
C HIS A 89 28.93 -18.24 15.55
N GLU A 90 30.20 -18.57 15.33
CA GLU A 90 30.85 -19.12 14.12
C GLU A 90 30.05 -20.15 13.26
N ASN A 91 28.99 -20.78 13.79
CA ASN A 91 28.05 -21.63 13.05
C ASN A 91 26.64 -21.02 12.96
N PHE A 92 26.24 -20.64 11.73
CA PHE A 92 24.93 -20.02 11.44
C PHE A 92 23.73 -20.98 11.51
N THR A 93 23.92 -22.28 11.29
CA THR A 93 22.81 -23.22 11.06
C THR A 93 21.97 -23.48 12.32
N ALA A 94 22.62 -23.70 13.47
CA ALA A 94 21.91 -23.98 14.71
C ALA A 94 21.11 -22.77 15.25
N PRO A 95 21.69 -21.55 15.32
CA PRO A 95 20.95 -20.34 15.67
C PRO A 95 19.77 -20.06 14.72
N PHE A 96 19.94 -20.31 13.41
CA PHE A 96 18.87 -20.16 12.43
C PHE A 96 17.68 -21.08 12.71
N LEU A 97 17.93 -22.38 12.94
CA LEU A 97 16.86 -23.35 13.21
C LEU A 97 16.13 -23.05 14.53
N ALA A 98 16.86 -22.66 15.57
CA ALA A 98 16.29 -22.26 16.85
C ALA A 98 15.44 -20.99 16.74
N SER A 99 15.93 -19.97 16.03
CA SER A 99 15.18 -18.74 15.71
C SER A 99 13.88 -19.05 14.96
N ARG A 100 13.93 -19.95 13.97
CA ARG A 100 12.73 -20.39 13.22
C ARG A 100 11.72 -21.08 14.14
N ARG A 101 12.17 -21.96 15.03
CA ARG A 101 11.31 -22.66 15.99
C ARG A 101 10.63 -21.69 16.96
N LEU A 102 11.38 -20.75 17.54
CA LEU A 102 10.85 -19.73 18.45
C LEU A 102 9.77 -18.89 17.76
N MET A 103 10.05 -18.44 16.53
CA MET A 103 9.12 -17.68 15.71
C MET A 103 7.81 -18.44 15.43
N THR A 104 7.90 -19.71 15.07
CA THR A 104 6.71 -20.55 14.87
C THR A 104 5.90 -20.70 16.15
N LEU A 105 6.54 -20.96 17.30
CA LEU A 105 5.85 -21.09 18.58
C LEU A 105 5.16 -19.78 19.00
N ARG A 106 5.80 -18.63 18.79
CA ARG A 106 5.20 -17.31 19.05
C ARG A 106 3.94 -17.08 18.20
N HIS A 107 3.97 -17.46 16.93
CA HIS A 107 2.79 -17.38 16.05
C HIS A 107 1.61 -18.21 16.59
N PHE A 108 1.85 -19.46 16.99
CA PHE A 108 0.79 -20.34 17.50
C PHE A 108 0.26 -19.93 18.88
N ARG A 109 1.07 -19.29 19.73
CA ARG A 109 0.63 -18.85 21.06
C ARG A 109 -0.32 -17.64 21.03
N LYS A 110 -0.52 -16.97 19.89
CA LYS A 110 -1.35 -15.74 19.73
C LYS A 110 -1.05 -14.60 20.73
N SER A 111 -0.02 -14.72 21.57
CA SER A 111 0.30 -13.75 22.63
C SER A 111 0.92 -12.44 22.13
N TYR A 112 1.33 -12.36 20.86
CA TYR A 112 2.05 -11.17 20.38
C TYR A 112 1.10 -10.11 19.84
N GLN A 113 0.89 -9.05 20.62
CA GLN A 113 0.11 -7.86 20.26
C GLN A 113 0.83 -6.95 19.24
N VAL A 114 2.14 -7.10 19.05
CA VAL A 114 2.95 -6.24 18.16
C VAL A 114 3.35 -7.02 16.91
N ASP A 115 3.04 -6.46 15.74
CA ASP A 115 3.58 -6.95 14.46
C ASP A 115 5.01 -6.39 14.30
N TRP A 116 5.99 -7.29 14.40
CA TRP A 116 7.41 -6.95 14.33
C TRP A 116 7.98 -7.09 12.91
N ASP A 117 7.18 -7.53 11.94
CA ASP A 117 7.60 -7.63 10.55
C ASP A 117 7.57 -6.23 9.91
N ILE A 118 8.67 -5.50 10.05
CA ILE A 118 8.75 -4.09 9.66
C ILE A 118 9.33 -3.88 8.25
N ILE A 119 9.78 -4.95 7.58
CA ILE A 119 10.34 -4.91 6.22
C ILE A 119 9.41 -5.68 5.27
N LYS A 120 8.22 -5.14 5.04
CA LYS A 120 7.40 -5.55 3.89
C LYS A 120 7.38 -4.44 2.86
N GLY A 121 7.71 -4.78 1.61
CA GLY A 121 7.73 -3.81 0.50
C GLY A 121 6.35 -3.33 0.03
N ASN A 122 5.27 -3.58 0.77
CA ASN A 122 3.92 -3.20 0.39
C ASN A 122 3.03 -2.97 1.61
N ALA A 123 1.95 -2.20 1.40
CA ALA A 123 0.91 -2.00 2.41
C ALA A 123 0.07 -3.27 2.51
N TYR A 124 -0.46 -3.54 3.71
CA TYR A 124 -1.16 -4.77 3.98
C TYR A 124 -2.35 -4.53 4.91
N TYR A 125 -3.46 -5.21 4.62
CA TYR A 125 -4.64 -5.26 5.48
C TYR A 125 -4.58 -6.52 6.34
N GLU A 126 -4.66 -6.37 7.66
CA GLU A 126 -4.74 -7.50 8.58
C GLU A 126 -6.21 -7.87 8.86
N PRO A 127 -6.68 -9.08 8.49
CA PRO A 127 -8.07 -9.46 8.73
C PRO A 127 -8.43 -9.60 10.20
N ASN A 128 -7.49 -10.07 11.04
CA ASN A 128 -7.75 -10.36 12.46
C ASN A 128 -7.68 -9.10 13.35
N ARG A 129 -7.07 -8.04 12.85
CA ARG A 129 -6.95 -6.73 13.50
C ARG A 129 -7.35 -5.70 12.48
N PRO A 130 -8.50 -5.02 12.59
CA PRO A 130 -9.01 -4.14 11.55
C PRO A 130 -8.08 -2.92 11.37
N ALA A 131 -7.00 -3.12 10.63
CA ALA A 131 -5.87 -2.24 10.54
C ALA A 131 -5.25 -2.38 9.14
N VAL A 132 -4.86 -1.25 8.58
CA VAL A 132 -3.99 -1.19 7.40
C VAL A 132 -2.61 -0.76 7.88
N TYR A 133 -1.63 -1.60 7.58
CA TYR A 133 -0.22 -1.36 7.87
C TYR A 133 0.48 -0.78 6.64
N VAL A 134 1.13 0.36 6.83
CA VAL A 134 2.06 0.98 5.90
C VAL A 134 3.41 1.03 6.60
N TYR A 135 4.30 0.13 6.25
CA TYR A 135 5.59 0.02 6.91
C TYR A 135 6.50 1.21 6.54
N GLY A 136 7.44 1.56 7.42
CA GLY A 136 8.31 2.73 7.24
C GLY A 136 9.14 2.71 5.97
N ASN A 137 9.51 1.53 5.48
CA ASN A 137 10.18 1.32 4.19
C ASN A 137 9.30 1.65 2.96
N MET A 138 8.01 1.97 3.11
CA MET A 138 7.21 2.54 2.03
C MET A 138 7.27 4.06 1.98
N LEU A 139 7.81 4.70 3.01
CA LEU A 139 7.96 6.16 3.09
C LEU A 139 9.24 6.63 2.37
N GLN A 140 9.49 6.04 1.20
CA GLN A 140 10.63 6.31 0.34
C GLN A 140 10.23 6.18 -1.14
N PRO A 141 11.02 6.73 -2.08
CA PRO A 141 10.74 6.61 -3.51
C PRO A 141 10.69 5.13 -3.98
N PRO A 142 9.85 4.80 -4.99
CA PRO A 142 8.93 5.68 -5.71
C PRO A 142 7.56 5.83 -5.01
N ALA A 143 7.31 5.15 -3.89
CA ALA A 143 6.01 5.13 -3.24
C ALA A 143 5.68 6.47 -2.56
N PHE A 144 6.64 7.06 -1.87
CA PHE A 144 6.46 8.34 -1.18
C PHE A 144 7.74 9.17 -1.25
N ILE A 145 7.61 10.43 -1.64
CA ILE A 145 8.69 11.39 -1.72
C ILE A 145 8.28 12.61 -0.87
N PRO A 146 8.96 12.88 0.26
CA PRO A 146 8.73 14.08 1.05
C PRO A 146 8.79 15.35 0.19
N ASP A 147 7.95 16.33 0.49
CA ASP A 147 7.88 17.64 -0.19
C ASP A 147 7.61 17.60 -1.71
N SER A 148 7.32 16.43 -2.28
CA SER A 148 6.92 16.30 -3.68
C SER A 148 5.47 16.73 -3.92
N PRO A 149 5.10 17.08 -5.17
CA PRO A 149 3.72 17.37 -5.52
C PRO A 149 2.77 16.24 -5.10
N ALA A 150 1.57 16.60 -4.65
CA ALA A 150 0.61 15.62 -4.12
C ALA A 150 0.28 14.51 -5.12
N ALA A 151 0.29 14.80 -6.43
CA ALA A 151 0.11 13.82 -7.49
C ALA A 151 1.06 12.61 -7.36
N VAL A 152 2.32 12.85 -6.99
CA VAL A 152 3.33 11.79 -6.79
C VAL A 152 2.92 10.91 -5.62
N ASN A 153 2.71 11.50 -4.43
CA ASN A 153 2.43 10.71 -3.23
C ASN A 153 1.06 10.02 -3.26
N TYR A 154 0.05 10.62 -3.90
CA TYR A 154 -1.27 9.98 -4.07
C TYR A 154 -1.24 8.86 -5.11
N GLY A 155 -0.44 8.99 -6.17
CA GLY A 155 -0.24 7.94 -7.17
C GLY A 155 0.51 6.73 -6.62
N GLY A 156 1.53 6.95 -5.80
CA GLY A 156 2.31 5.91 -5.13
C GLY A 156 1.65 5.37 -3.86
N LEU A 157 1.97 5.98 -2.71
CA LEU A 157 1.52 5.54 -1.39
C LEU A 157 -0.01 5.60 -1.25
N GLY A 158 -0.64 6.66 -1.77
CA GLY A 158 -2.10 6.80 -1.74
C GLY A 158 -2.83 5.65 -2.44
N GLN A 159 -2.31 5.18 -3.57
CA GLN A 159 -2.86 4.00 -4.22
C GLN A 159 -2.63 2.75 -3.38
N ALA A 160 -1.43 2.49 -2.86
CA ALA A 160 -1.14 1.29 -2.08
C ALA A 160 -2.00 1.21 -0.80
N GLU A 161 -2.21 2.34 -0.14
CA GLU A 161 -3.13 2.47 0.99
C GLU A 161 -4.59 2.21 0.59
N SER A 162 -5.01 2.73 -0.57
CA SER A 162 -6.38 2.54 -1.07
C SER A 162 -6.63 1.09 -1.48
N GLU A 163 -5.68 0.46 -2.15
CA GLU A 163 -5.66 -0.97 -2.51
C GLU A 163 -5.82 -1.83 -1.24
N SER A 164 -5.02 -1.56 -0.21
CA SER A 164 -5.09 -2.28 1.07
C SER A 164 -6.45 -2.13 1.75
N ARG A 165 -7.06 -0.94 1.71
CA ARG A 165 -8.42 -0.76 2.23
C ARG A 165 -9.47 -1.43 1.35
N ALA A 166 -9.29 -1.46 0.03
CA ALA A 166 -10.19 -2.15 -0.89
C ALA A 166 -10.19 -3.68 -0.64
N ARG A 167 -9.07 -4.26 -0.20
CA ARG A 167 -9.00 -5.66 0.28
C ARG A 167 -9.86 -5.95 1.50
N THR A 168 -10.44 -4.95 2.16
CA THR A 168 -11.41 -5.23 3.23
C THR A 168 -12.80 -5.58 2.68
N LEU A 169 -13.03 -5.28 1.40
CA LEU A 169 -14.23 -5.64 0.65
C LEU A 169 -14.13 -7.07 0.07
N ASP A 170 -12.97 -7.71 0.24
CA ASP A 170 -12.48 -8.95 -0.39
C ASP A 170 -13.25 -10.22 -0.02
N GLU A 171 -14.14 -10.20 0.97
CA GLU A 171 -14.97 -11.38 1.28
C GLU A 171 -15.83 -11.83 0.08
N PHE A 172 -15.92 -11.01 -0.98
CA PHE A 172 -16.64 -11.30 -2.22
C PHE A 172 -15.78 -11.35 -3.50
N ILE A 173 -14.51 -10.92 -3.52
CA ILE A 173 -13.76 -10.71 -4.78
C ILE A 173 -12.24 -10.97 -4.63
N ASP A 174 -11.83 -12.23 -4.75
CA ASP A 174 -10.41 -12.65 -4.78
C ASP A 174 -9.76 -12.32 -6.13
N SER A 175 -9.46 -11.04 -6.38
CA SER A 175 -8.71 -10.63 -7.57
C SER A 175 -7.83 -9.41 -7.30
N GLU A 176 -6.51 -9.60 -7.39
CA GLU A 176 -5.50 -8.53 -7.32
C GLU A 176 -5.80 -7.37 -8.28
N GLY A 177 -6.24 -7.66 -9.50
CA GLY A 177 -6.58 -6.62 -10.49
C GLY A 177 -7.82 -5.80 -10.11
N PHE A 178 -8.76 -6.40 -9.36
CA PHE A 178 -9.92 -5.70 -8.87
C PHE A 178 -9.55 -4.69 -7.78
N VAL A 179 -8.77 -5.10 -6.77
CA VAL A 179 -8.36 -4.22 -5.68
C VAL A 179 -7.42 -3.11 -6.14
N ASP A 180 -6.59 -3.37 -7.16
CA ASP A 180 -5.80 -2.34 -7.84
C ASP A 180 -6.70 -1.26 -8.43
N TYR A 181 -7.71 -1.66 -9.20
CA TYR A 181 -8.63 -0.74 -9.85
C TYR A 181 -9.50 0.03 -8.85
N ALA A 182 -10.14 -0.69 -7.92
CA ALA A 182 -11.00 -0.08 -6.90
C ALA A 182 -10.20 0.90 -6.02
N GLY A 183 -8.98 0.53 -5.63
CA GLY A 183 -8.06 1.38 -4.87
C GLY A 183 -7.58 2.60 -5.66
N LEU A 184 -7.20 2.41 -6.93
CA LEU A 184 -6.74 3.50 -7.80
C LEU A 184 -7.81 4.59 -7.98
N GLN A 185 -9.08 4.20 -8.17
CA GLN A 185 -10.18 5.16 -8.29
C GLN A 185 -10.40 5.97 -7.00
N VAL A 186 -10.23 5.34 -5.83
CA VAL A 186 -10.32 6.03 -4.53
C VAL A 186 -9.14 7.00 -4.36
N ALA A 187 -7.93 6.57 -4.69
CA ALA A 187 -6.72 7.39 -4.58
C ALA A 187 -6.80 8.62 -5.49
N TYR A 188 -7.22 8.43 -6.75
CA TYR A 188 -7.39 9.53 -7.69
C TYR A 188 -8.48 10.50 -7.23
N GLU A 189 -9.64 10.01 -6.81
CA GLU A 189 -10.71 10.89 -6.29
C GLU A 189 -10.26 11.65 -5.03
N ALA A 190 -9.45 11.05 -4.17
CA ALA A 190 -8.91 11.71 -2.99
C ALA A 190 -7.91 12.81 -3.38
N PHE A 191 -7.03 12.55 -4.34
CA PHE A 191 -6.13 13.54 -4.93
C PHE A 191 -6.93 14.72 -5.53
N LYS A 192 -7.99 14.44 -6.30
CA LYS A 192 -8.80 15.49 -6.93
C LYS A 192 -9.61 16.34 -5.95
N LYS A 193 -9.75 15.92 -4.69
CA LYS A 193 -10.40 16.68 -3.60
C LYS A 193 -9.45 17.57 -2.81
N LEU A 194 -8.16 17.55 -3.11
CA LEU A 194 -7.21 18.44 -2.48
C LEU A 194 -7.47 19.91 -2.87
N PRO A 195 -6.99 20.87 -2.05
CA PRO A 195 -6.93 22.26 -2.43
C PRO A 195 -6.26 22.46 -3.80
N GLU A 196 -6.68 23.48 -4.54
CA GLU A 196 -6.23 23.70 -5.91
C GLU A 196 -4.70 23.76 -6.03
N ASN A 197 -4.04 24.51 -5.15
CA ASN A 197 -2.59 24.64 -5.09
C ASN A 197 -1.85 23.30 -4.90
N GLU A 198 -2.41 22.35 -4.16
CA GLU A 198 -1.83 21.01 -3.99
C GLU A 198 -2.14 20.11 -5.19
N ARG A 199 -3.36 20.23 -5.74
CA ARG A 199 -3.87 19.40 -6.83
C ARG A 199 -3.26 19.75 -8.19
N THR A 200 -2.83 20.99 -8.38
CA THR A 200 -2.20 21.47 -9.63
C THR A 200 -0.68 21.56 -9.55
N ALA A 201 -0.08 21.30 -8.38
CA ALA A 201 1.37 21.23 -8.24
C ALA A 201 1.95 20.18 -9.19
N THR A 202 3.03 20.55 -9.88
CA THR A 202 3.71 19.70 -10.88
C THR A 202 5.20 19.60 -10.58
N VAL A 203 5.88 18.73 -11.32
CA VAL A 203 7.35 18.66 -11.38
C VAL A 203 7.74 19.28 -12.74
N PRO A 204 8.21 20.55 -12.76
CA PRO A 204 8.42 21.29 -14.01
C PRO A 204 9.29 20.55 -15.04
N GLU A 205 10.30 19.83 -14.57
CA GLU A 205 11.28 19.09 -15.38
C GLU A 205 10.65 17.94 -16.17
N LEU A 206 9.50 17.41 -15.73
CA LEU A 206 8.81 16.32 -16.44
C LEU A 206 7.95 16.83 -17.61
N GLY A 207 7.57 18.11 -17.63
CA GLY A 207 6.63 18.64 -18.62
C GLY A 207 5.25 17.96 -18.60
N LEU A 208 4.87 17.36 -17.47
CA LEU A 208 3.62 16.63 -17.29
C LEU A 208 2.65 17.42 -16.39
N THR A 209 1.35 17.28 -16.64
CA THR A 209 0.31 17.80 -15.75
C THR A 209 0.26 16.99 -14.45
N ALA A 210 -0.33 17.54 -13.39
CA ALA A 210 -0.49 16.83 -12.13
C ALA A 210 -1.30 15.52 -12.29
N ASP A 211 -2.30 15.51 -13.17
CA ASP A 211 -3.07 14.29 -13.49
C ASP A 211 -2.19 13.23 -14.16
N GLN A 212 -1.35 13.61 -15.11
CA GLN A 212 -0.41 12.69 -15.75
C GLN A 212 0.63 12.17 -14.76
N ILE A 213 1.17 13.03 -13.89
CA ILE A 213 2.13 12.64 -12.84
C ILE A 213 1.52 11.60 -11.90
N PHE A 214 0.25 11.75 -11.52
CA PHE A 214 -0.44 10.78 -10.68
C PHE A 214 -0.42 9.38 -11.32
N PHE A 215 -0.77 9.28 -12.61
CA PHE A 215 -0.82 8.00 -13.31
C PHE A 215 0.56 7.41 -13.57
N VAL A 216 1.57 8.25 -13.85
CA VAL A 216 2.97 7.81 -13.94
C VAL A 216 3.42 7.23 -12.60
N SER A 217 3.22 7.99 -11.51
CA SER A 217 3.62 7.56 -10.17
C SER A 217 2.99 6.23 -9.76
N TYR A 218 1.70 6.05 -10.04
CA TYR A 218 1.03 4.76 -9.86
C TYR A 218 1.75 3.60 -10.58
N CYS A 219 2.13 3.81 -11.84
CA CYS A 219 2.77 2.77 -12.64
C CYS A 219 4.23 2.52 -12.30
N LEU A 220 4.94 3.47 -11.70
CA LEU A 220 6.36 3.30 -11.31
C LEU A 220 6.55 2.14 -10.33
N LYS A 221 5.60 1.90 -9.41
CA LYS A 221 5.61 0.73 -8.49
C LYS A 221 5.67 -0.61 -9.24
N TRP A 222 5.14 -0.66 -10.46
CA TRP A 222 5.01 -1.88 -11.25
C TRP A 222 6.11 -2.08 -12.30
N CYS A 223 7.05 -1.13 -12.41
CA CYS A 223 8.21 -1.26 -13.29
C CYS A 223 9.08 -2.44 -12.86
N SER A 224 9.24 -3.42 -13.74
CA SER A 224 10.07 -4.60 -13.49
C SER A 224 10.69 -5.11 -14.78
N THR A 225 11.97 -5.46 -14.72
CA THR A 225 12.70 -6.16 -15.79
C THR A 225 12.62 -7.68 -15.66
N ALA A 226 11.96 -8.18 -14.61
CA ALA A 226 11.80 -9.62 -14.41
C ALA A 226 11.11 -10.20 -15.65
N PRO A 227 11.73 -11.19 -16.33
CA PRO A 227 11.08 -11.86 -17.45
C PRO A 227 9.76 -12.41 -16.90
N GLY A 228 8.64 -12.09 -17.56
CA GLY A 228 7.32 -12.57 -17.15
C GLY A 228 7.41 -14.08 -17.03
N THR A 229 7.53 -14.58 -15.79
CA THR A 229 7.80 -16.00 -15.56
C THR A 229 6.67 -16.74 -16.23
N LYS A 230 7.03 -17.66 -17.15
CA LYS A 230 6.07 -18.45 -17.91
C LYS A 230 4.97 -18.89 -16.97
N ARG A 231 3.75 -18.42 -17.28
CA ARG A 231 2.46 -18.75 -16.66
C ARG A 231 2.58 -19.97 -15.73
N SER A 232 2.98 -19.74 -14.48
CA SER A 232 2.82 -20.77 -13.47
C SER A 232 1.31 -20.95 -13.35
N PRO A 233 0.76 -22.16 -13.58
CA PRO A 233 -0.68 -22.41 -13.42
C PRO A 233 -1.17 -22.10 -11.99
N ARG A 234 -0.27 -21.85 -11.04
CA ARG A 234 -0.52 -21.50 -9.64
C ARG A 234 -0.26 -20.02 -9.29
N SER A 235 0.13 -19.17 -10.25
CA SER A 235 0.30 -17.74 -9.98
C SER A 235 -1.05 -17.04 -10.07
N TRP A 236 -1.74 -16.92 -8.92
CA TRP A 236 -2.89 -16.05 -8.74
C TRP A 236 -2.54 -14.55 -8.89
N TYR A 237 -1.24 -14.23 -8.94
CA TYR A 237 -0.73 -12.87 -9.08
C TYR A 237 -0.65 -12.42 -10.54
N TRP A 238 -1.25 -11.27 -10.82
CA TRP A 238 -1.19 -10.58 -12.10
C TRP A 238 0.24 -10.11 -12.39
N HIS A 239 0.68 -10.22 -13.65
CA HIS A 239 1.96 -9.65 -14.08
C HIS A 239 2.01 -8.15 -13.80
N SER A 240 3.15 -7.62 -13.33
CA SER A 240 3.31 -6.22 -12.92
C SER A 240 2.83 -5.23 -13.99
N ARG A 241 3.17 -5.48 -15.27
CA ARG A 241 2.69 -4.66 -16.39
C ARG A 241 1.16 -4.62 -16.48
N SER A 242 0.48 -5.74 -16.24
CA SER A 242 -0.99 -5.82 -16.27
C SER A 242 -1.62 -5.09 -15.09
N ARG A 243 -0.98 -5.11 -13.91
CA ARG A 243 -1.42 -4.36 -12.73
C ARG A 243 -1.37 -2.85 -12.94
N CYS A 244 -0.39 -2.34 -13.70
CA CYS A 244 -0.41 -0.94 -14.17
C CYS A 244 -1.49 -0.72 -15.25
N LEU A 245 -1.45 -1.46 -16.36
CA LEU A 245 -2.21 -1.09 -17.56
C LEU A 245 -3.71 -1.37 -17.48
N VAL A 246 -4.15 -2.45 -16.84
CA VAL A 246 -5.57 -2.84 -16.85
C VAL A 246 -6.43 -1.90 -15.99
N PRO A 247 -6.03 -1.50 -14.78
CA PRO A 247 -6.71 -0.45 -14.02
C PRO A 247 -6.81 0.88 -14.78
N LEU A 248 -5.71 1.36 -15.38
CA LEU A 248 -5.69 2.61 -16.16
C LEU A 248 -6.61 2.55 -17.37
N ARG A 249 -6.66 1.42 -18.07
CA ARG A 249 -7.56 1.20 -19.20
C ARG A 249 -9.05 1.34 -18.83
N ASN A 250 -9.39 1.13 -17.56
CA ASN A 250 -10.75 1.27 -17.03
C ASN A 250 -11.01 2.65 -16.37
N MET A 251 -10.07 3.59 -16.48
CA MET A 251 -10.23 4.95 -15.95
C MET A 251 -10.47 5.99 -17.06
N PRO A 252 -11.68 6.60 -17.13
CA PRO A 252 -11.93 7.74 -18.01
C PRO A 252 -10.92 8.86 -17.86
N GLU A 253 -10.57 9.14 -16.61
CA GLU A 253 -9.74 10.28 -16.23
C GLU A 253 -8.31 10.09 -16.71
N PHE A 254 -7.85 8.84 -16.86
CA PHE A 254 -6.59 8.53 -17.53
C PHE A 254 -6.66 8.85 -19.03
N ALA A 255 -7.71 8.38 -19.70
CA ALA A 255 -7.88 8.64 -21.13
C ALA A 255 -7.98 10.15 -21.44
N GLU A 256 -8.65 10.90 -20.57
CA GLU A 256 -8.72 12.37 -20.64
C GLU A 256 -7.35 13.02 -20.42
N ALA A 257 -6.62 12.65 -19.35
CA ALA A 257 -5.31 13.22 -19.03
C ALA A 257 -4.26 13.00 -20.14
N TYR A 258 -4.40 11.95 -20.95
CA TYR A 258 -3.50 11.62 -22.05
C TYR A 258 -4.12 11.83 -23.45
N ASN A 259 -5.29 12.46 -23.55
CA ASN A 259 -6.00 12.69 -24.81
C ASN A 259 -6.16 11.43 -25.68
N CYS A 260 -6.38 10.26 -25.06
CA CYS A 260 -6.59 9.00 -25.76
C CYS A 260 -7.93 9.02 -26.50
N GLN A 261 -7.94 8.64 -27.78
CA GLN A 261 -9.14 8.59 -28.59
C GLN A 261 -10.00 7.38 -28.24
N ARG A 262 -11.32 7.49 -28.43
CA ARG A 262 -12.23 6.36 -28.21
C ARG A 262 -11.86 5.21 -29.17
N GLY A 263 -11.68 4.02 -28.62
CA GLY A 263 -11.26 2.84 -29.37
C GLY A 263 -9.76 2.56 -29.28
N ASP A 264 -8.95 3.49 -28.77
CA ASP A 264 -7.54 3.24 -28.49
C ASP A 264 -7.37 2.09 -27.49
N ARG A 265 -6.21 1.44 -27.55
CA ARG A 265 -5.88 0.34 -26.62
C ARG A 265 -6.11 0.70 -25.15
N MET A 266 -5.78 1.93 -24.77
CA MET A 266 -5.93 2.45 -23.40
C MET A 266 -7.24 3.22 -23.17
N ASN A 267 -8.10 3.34 -24.18
CA ASN A 267 -9.42 3.96 -24.08
C ASN A 267 -10.47 3.11 -24.84
N PRO A 268 -10.77 1.89 -24.35
CA PRO A 268 -11.76 1.03 -24.98
C PRO A 268 -13.17 1.62 -24.84
N GLU A 269 -14.07 1.22 -25.74
CA GLU A 269 -15.47 1.66 -25.72
C GLU A 269 -16.23 1.17 -24.48
N SER A 270 -15.94 -0.05 -24.05
CA SER A 270 -16.51 -0.66 -22.84
C SER A 270 -15.47 -0.69 -21.72
N ARG A 271 -15.86 -0.21 -20.53
CA ARG A 271 -15.05 -0.24 -19.32
C ARG A 271 -15.78 -0.94 -18.20
N CYS A 272 -15.03 -1.58 -17.32
CA CYS A 272 -15.56 -2.03 -16.04
C CYS A 272 -15.77 -0.82 -15.13
N SER A 273 -16.81 -0.86 -14.29
CA SER A 273 -17.02 0.12 -13.21
C SER A 273 -17.46 -0.63 -11.96
N PHE A 274 -16.81 -0.35 -10.84
CA PHE A 274 -17.17 -0.95 -9.55
C PHE A 274 -17.99 -0.01 -8.67
N TRP A 275 -17.59 1.25 -8.58
CA TRP A 275 -18.20 2.22 -7.67
C TRP A 275 -19.50 2.84 -8.18
#